data_AF-A0A9P7K7N4-F1
#
_entry.id   AF-A0A9P7K7N4-F1
#
_cell.length_a   1.000
_cell.length_b   1.000
_cell.length_c   1.000
_cell.angle_alpha   90.00
_cell.angle_beta   90.00
_cell.angle_gamma   90.00
#
_symmetry.space_group_name_H-M   'P 1'
#
loop_
_entity.id
_entity.type
_entity.pdbx_description
1 polymer ?
#
loop_
_entity_poly.entity_id
_entity_poly.type
_entity_poly.pdbx_seq_one_letter_code
_entity_poly.pdbx_strand_id
1 'polypeptide(L)'
;MVTPAIPSGHTAIQAVRFTLLSHDQGQAEALGLNLGDNFRGTYQGSHTWFEAAIIRDDREEFPRNLIPTDEIEDIDAFNRDALSREHAREIRNPLKAGTMERWEVQYNVQAVYGIPKMHQVVWMKDDVFNDEVETAARSKGARTGRGFVSMLRPGDRVALVIRAQYHGWRNFIYGAKIEIFHAV
;
A
#
# COMPACT_ATOMS: atom_id res chain seq x y z
N MET A 1 2.82 -7.78 -3.61
CA MET A 1 2.76 -8.90 -2.63
C MET A 1 1.33 -9.00 -2.11
N VAL A 2 0.82 -10.20 -1.78
CA VAL A 2 -0.53 -10.38 -1.21
C VAL A 2 -0.46 -11.35 -0.03
N THR A 3 -1.16 -11.06 1.06
CA THR A 3 -1.23 -11.97 2.22
C THR A 3 -2.11 -13.19 1.93
N PRO A 4 -1.99 -14.26 2.74
CA PRO A 4 -3.08 -15.21 2.92
C PRO A 4 -4.38 -14.51 3.36
N ALA A 5 -5.50 -15.20 3.21
CA ALA A 5 -6.79 -14.71 3.70
C ALA A 5 -6.77 -14.61 5.24
N ILE A 6 -7.35 -13.54 5.77
CA ILE A 6 -7.55 -13.36 7.21
C ILE A 6 -8.47 -14.49 7.71
N PRO A 7 -8.09 -15.26 8.74
CA PRO A 7 -8.91 -16.39 9.17
C PRO A 7 -10.28 -15.96 9.75
N SER A 8 -11.32 -16.76 9.47
CA SER A 8 -12.73 -16.52 9.84
C SER A 8 -13.04 -16.58 11.34
N GLY A 9 -12.17 -17.19 12.15
CA GLY A 9 -12.33 -17.30 13.60
C GLY A 9 -11.98 -16.04 14.40
N HIS A 10 -11.50 -14.98 13.75
CA HIS A 10 -11.02 -13.77 14.41
C HIS A 10 -12.03 -12.64 14.31
N THR A 11 -12.64 -12.29 15.44
CA THR A 11 -13.82 -11.41 15.49
C THR A 11 -13.52 -9.93 15.31
N ALA A 12 -12.28 -9.47 15.54
CA ALA A 12 -11.91 -8.07 15.32
C ALA A 12 -10.42 -7.91 14.96
N ILE A 13 -10.16 -7.44 13.73
CA ILE A 13 -8.82 -7.00 13.31
C ILE A 13 -8.46 -5.73 14.09
N GLN A 14 -7.32 -5.77 14.77
CA GLN A 14 -6.86 -4.71 15.66
C GLN A 14 -5.81 -3.83 14.99
N ALA A 15 -4.94 -4.41 14.16
CA ALA A 15 -3.87 -3.66 13.54
C ALA A 15 -3.34 -4.33 12.28
N VAL A 16 -2.70 -3.52 11.44
CA VAL A 16 -1.85 -4.00 10.35
C VAL A 16 -0.49 -3.30 10.45
N ARG A 17 0.59 -4.08 10.43
CA ARG A 17 1.97 -3.58 10.39
C ARG A 17 2.62 -3.90 9.06
N PHE A 18 3.20 -2.88 8.45
CA PHE A 18 4.05 -2.98 7.28
C PHE A 18 5.51 -2.76 7.70
N THR A 19 6.39 -3.67 7.32
CA THR A 19 7.85 -3.52 7.47
C THR A 19 8.48 -3.59 6.09
N LEU A 20 9.14 -2.51 5.68
CA LEU A 20 9.64 -2.30 4.32
C LEU A 20 11.12 -1.94 4.38
N LEU A 21 11.97 -2.72 3.70
CA LEU A 21 13.38 -2.40 3.52
C LEU A 21 13.57 -1.96 2.07
N SER A 22 13.70 -0.66 1.86
CA SER A 22 13.67 -0.06 0.52
C SER A 22 14.32 1.31 0.47
N HIS A 23 14.51 1.82 -0.74
CA HIS A 23 14.83 3.22 -0.99
C HIS A 23 14.35 3.64 -2.38
N ASP A 24 14.18 4.95 -2.55
CA ASP A 24 13.94 5.57 -3.85
C ASP A 24 15.27 5.60 -4.61
N GLN A 25 15.24 5.62 -5.95
CA GLN A 25 16.45 5.75 -6.75
C GLN A 25 17.32 6.97 -6.37
N GLY A 26 16.70 8.06 -5.89
CA GLY A 26 17.35 9.34 -5.62
C GLY A 26 17.55 10.18 -6.89
N GLN A 27 18.06 11.41 -6.74
CA GLN A 27 18.38 12.26 -7.89
C GLN A 27 19.43 11.61 -8.82
N ALA A 28 19.37 11.98 -10.10
CA ALA A 28 20.30 11.57 -11.15
C ALA A 28 21.72 12.17 -11.00
N GLU A 29 22.31 12.12 -9.81
CA GLU A 29 23.73 12.45 -9.65
C GLU A 29 24.65 11.48 -10.37
N ALA A 30 24.15 10.28 -10.75
CA ALA A 30 24.84 9.40 -11.69
C ALA A 30 25.10 10.06 -13.07
N LEU A 31 24.44 11.19 -13.38
CA LEU A 31 24.67 12.02 -14.56
C LEU A 31 25.41 13.33 -14.26
N GLY A 32 25.88 13.57 -13.03
CA GLY A 32 26.63 14.77 -12.66
C GLY A 32 25.82 16.08 -12.66
N LEU A 33 24.49 16.00 -12.71
CA LEU A 33 23.61 17.17 -12.71
C LEU A 33 23.18 17.50 -11.29
N ASN A 34 23.77 18.56 -10.73
CA ASN A 34 23.40 19.10 -9.42
C ASN A 34 22.12 19.95 -9.57
N LEU A 35 20.96 19.30 -9.43
CA LEU A 35 19.64 19.90 -9.70
C LEU A 35 19.07 20.72 -8.52
N GLY A 36 19.93 21.27 -7.67
CA GLY A 36 19.58 22.42 -6.82
C GLY A 36 18.87 22.12 -5.51
N ASP A 37 18.27 20.94 -5.31
CA ASP A 37 17.60 20.59 -4.06
C ASP A 37 18.25 19.39 -3.35
N ASN A 38 18.83 19.62 -2.16
CA ASN A 38 19.46 18.60 -1.31
C ASN A 38 18.41 17.76 -0.57
N PHE A 39 17.55 17.04 -1.29
CA PHE A 39 16.55 16.14 -0.67
C PHE A 39 17.09 14.73 -0.36
N ARG A 40 18.39 14.51 -0.60
CA ARG A 40 19.07 13.25 -0.31
C ARG A 40 18.91 12.84 1.15
N GLY A 41 18.58 11.57 1.37
CA GLY A 41 18.37 11.05 2.72
C GLY A 41 17.07 11.53 3.38
N THR A 42 16.24 12.28 2.65
CA THR A 42 14.93 12.73 3.10
C THR A 42 13.81 12.04 2.31
N TYR A 43 12.57 12.20 2.78
CA TYR A 43 11.36 11.78 2.07
C TYR A 43 10.87 12.81 1.05
N GLN A 44 11.44 14.03 1.04
CA GLN A 44 11.08 15.07 0.08
C GLN A 44 11.60 14.69 -1.30
N GLY A 45 10.84 15.03 -2.35
CA GLY A 45 11.19 14.69 -3.73
C GLY A 45 11.28 13.17 -4.00
N SER A 46 10.66 12.34 -3.17
CA SER A 46 10.57 10.90 -3.43
C SER A 46 9.52 10.64 -4.50
N HIS A 47 9.85 9.79 -5.47
CA HIS A 47 8.97 9.42 -6.58
C HIS A 47 8.61 7.93 -6.54
N THR A 48 8.85 7.28 -5.40
CA THR A 48 8.50 5.89 -5.16
C THR A 48 7.84 5.71 -3.81
N TRP A 49 6.78 4.91 -3.79
CA TRP A 49 5.99 4.65 -2.60
C TRP A 49 5.33 3.28 -2.65
N PHE A 50 4.67 2.95 -1.55
CA PHE A 50 3.88 1.74 -1.40
C PHE A 50 2.43 2.09 -1.12
N GLU A 51 1.53 1.25 -1.59
CA GLU A 51 0.09 1.35 -1.33
C GLU A 51 -0.42 0.01 -0.82
N ALA A 52 -1.45 0.06 0.02
CA ALA A 52 -2.20 -1.07 0.51
C ALA A 52 -3.58 -1.11 -0.16
N ALA A 53 -4.01 -2.33 -0.49
CA ALA A 53 -5.35 -2.60 -0.98
C ALA A 53 -5.95 -3.80 -0.24
N ILE A 54 -7.28 -3.79 -0.11
CA ILE A 54 -8.04 -4.91 0.45
C ILE A 54 -8.61 -5.70 -0.73
N ILE A 55 -8.33 -6.99 -0.79
CA ILE A 55 -8.89 -7.90 -1.79
C ILE A 55 -9.93 -8.78 -1.09
N ARG A 56 -11.19 -8.68 -1.52
CA ARG A 56 -12.33 -9.41 -0.96
C ARG A 56 -12.84 -10.44 -1.96
N ASP A 57 -13.21 -11.63 -1.48
CA ASP A 57 -13.85 -12.68 -2.30
C ASP A 57 -15.37 -12.50 -2.21
N ASP A 58 -16.02 -12.17 -3.34
CA ASP A 58 -17.45 -11.86 -3.41
C ASP A 58 -18.35 -13.10 -3.30
N ARG A 59 -17.78 -14.31 -3.25
CA ARG A 59 -18.53 -15.56 -3.06
C ARG A 59 -19.25 -15.65 -1.72
N GLU A 60 -18.93 -14.80 -0.75
CA GLU A 60 -19.69 -14.71 0.50
C GLU A 60 -20.89 -13.73 0.43
N GLU A 61 -20.96 -12.84 -0.58
CA GLU A 61 -22.02 -11.81 -0.67
C GLU A 61 -23.07 -12.07 -1.77
N PHE A 62 -22.81 -12.90 -2.80
CA PHE A 62 -23.76 -13.10 -3.92
C PHE A 62 -24.40 -14.50 -3.96
N PRO A 63 -25.74 -14.63 -4.06
CA PRO A 63 -26.35 -15.86 -4.55
C PRO A 63 -25.88 -16.11 -5.98
N ARG A 64 -25.53 -17.38 -6.25
CA ARG A 64 -24.69 -17.92 -7.34
C ARG A 64 -24.99 -17.56 -8.80
N ASN A 65 -25.88 -16.63 -9.13
CA ASN A 65 -26.28 -16.39 -10.51
C ASN A 65 -26.22 -14.90 -10.87
N LEU A 66 -25.59 -14.64 -12.04
CA LEU A 66 -25.61 -13.43 -12.88
C LEU A 66 -24.45 -12.45 -12.65
N ILE A 67 -23.49 -12.40 -13.59
CA ILE A 67 -23.18 -11.23 -14.44
C ILE A 67 -22.32 -11.71 -15.66
N PRO A 68 -22.60 -11.24 -16.90
CA PRO A 68 -21.81 -11.50 -18.12
C PRO A 68 -20.47 -10.74 -18.18
N THR A 69 -19.54 -11.32 -18.96
CA THR A 69 -18.07 -11.13 -18.96
C THR A 69 -17.48 -9.90 -19.67
N ASP A 70 -18.25 -8.87 -20.04
CA ASP A 70 -17.79 -7.94 -21.10
C ASP A 70 -17.35 -6.52 -20.65
N GLU A 71 -17.08 -6.26 -19.36
CA GLU A 71 -16.67 -4.91 -18.88
C GLU A 71 -15.47 -4.90 -17.94
N ILE A 72 -14.30 -5.41 -18.37
CA ILE A 72 -13.06 -5.16 -17.63
C ILE A 72 -11.93 -4.74 -18.58
N GLU A 73 -11.89 -3.44 -18.88
CA GLU A 73 -10.71 -2.79 -19.46
C GLU A 73 -9.75 -2.33 -18.35
N ASP A 74 -8.47 -2.62 -18.59
CA ASP A 74 -7.27 -2.19 -17.86
C ASP A 74 -7.04 -2.77 -16.43
N ILE A 75 -6.49 -3.99 -16.42
CA ILE A 75 -5.96 -4.66 -15.23
C ILE A 75 -4.43 -4.73 -15.34
N ASP A 76 -3.77 -3.89 -14.55
CA ASP A 76 -2.35 -3.99 -14.18
C ASP A 76 -1.96 -5.46 -13.91
N ALA A 77 -0.80 -5.92 -14.38
CA ALA A 77 -0.39 -7.33 -14.31
C ALA A 77 -0.40 -7.95 -12.89
N PHE A 78 -0.43 -7.12 -11.84
CA PHE A 78 -0.63 -7.51 -10.44
C PHE A 78 -2.04 -8.08 -10.15
N ASN A 79 -3.04 -7.55 -10.85
CA ASN A 79 -4.44 -7.92 -10.69
C ASN A 79 -4.75 -9.32 -11.26
N ARG A 80 -3.96 -9.85 -12.20
CA ARG A 80 -4.32 -11.11 -12.89
C ARG A 80 -4.32 -12.35 -11.99
N ASP A 81 -3.45 -12.40 -10.98
CA ASP A 81 -3.38 -13.53 -10.04
C ASP A 81 -4.28 -13.33 -8.81
N ALA A 82 -4.38 -12.09 -8.30
CA ALA A 82 -5.29 -11.72 -7.21
C ALA A 82 -6.78 -11.77 -7.63
N LEU A 83 -7.07 -11.41 -8.89
CA LEU A 83 -8.38 -11.50 -9.54
C LEU A 83 -8.52 -12.76 -10.42
N SER A 84 -7.55 -13.69 -10.43
CA SER A 84 -7.68 -14.98 -11.14
C SER A 84 -8.87 -15.80 -10.61
N ARG A 85 -9.30 -15.50 -9.39
CA ARG A 85 -10.63 -15.86 -8.90
C ARG A 85 -11.59 -14.86 -9.52
N GLU A 86 -12.41 -15.31 -10.48
CA GLU A 86 -13.47 -14.55 -11.18
C GLU A 86 -14.39 -13.70 -10.28
N HIS A 87 -14.29 -13.84 -8.94
CA HIS A 87 -15.14 -13.21 -7.93
C HIS A 87 -14.34 -12.36 -6.90
N ALA A 88 -13.03 -12.15 -7.07
CA ALA A 88 -12.29 -11.27 -6.17
C ALA A 88 -12.42 -9.81 -6.62
N ARG A 89 -12.62 -8.88 -5.69
CA ARG A 89 -12.61 -7.43 -5.97
C ARG A 89 -11.69 -6.67 -5.03
N GLU A 90 -11.12 -5.58 -5.54
CA GLU A 90 -10.41 -4.61 -4.72
C GLU A 90 -11.42 -3.66 -4.04
N ILE A 91 -11.32 -3.48 -2.74
CA ILE A 91 -12.13 -2.50 -2.01
C ILE A 91 -11.51 -1.12 -2.16
N ARG A 92 -12.32 -0.20 -2.68
CA ARG A 92 -11.97 1.21 -2.86
C ARG A 92 -11.93 1.94 -1.53
N ASN A 93 -10.93 2.78 -1.34
CA ASN A 93 -10.85 3.71 -0.21
C ASN A 93 -11.91 4.81 -0.37
N PRO A 94 -12.97 4.84 0.46
CA PRO A 94 -14.08 5.81 0.30
C PRO A 94 -13.66 7.24 0.65
N LEU A 95 -12.49 7.42 1.26
CA LEU A 95 -11.96 8.73 1.67
C LEU A 95 -11.11 9.39 0.59
N LYS A 96 -10.85 8.71 -0.54
CA LYS A 96 -10.18 9.28 -1.72
C LYS A 96 -11.13 9.29 -2.91
N ALA A 97 -11.38 10.48 -3.48
CA ALA A 97 -12.05 10.61 -4.76
C ALA A 97 -11.01 10.69 -5.90
N GLY A 98 -11.16 9.88 -6.95
CA GLY A 98 -10.33 9.95 -8.17
C GLY A 98 -9.61 8.64 -8.53
N THR A 99 -8.50 8.73 -9.28
CA THR A 99 -7.82 7.58 -9.92
C THR A 99 -6.92 6.76 -9.00
N MET A 100 -6.75 7.14 -7.74
CA MET A 100 -5.93 6.41 -6.77
C MET A 100 -6.73 6.13 -5.49
N GLU A 101 -7.62 5.14 -5.56
CA GLU A 101 -8.51 4.71 -4.47
C GLU A 101 -7.86 3.70 -3.52
N ARG A 102 -6.52 3.61 -3.49
CA ARG A 102 -5.76 2.78 -2.53
C ARG A 102 -5.27 3.61 -1.34
N TRP A 103 -4.96 2.94 -0.24
CA TRP A 103 -4.33 3.58 0.91
C TRP A 103 -2.83 3.67 0.65
N GLU A 104 -2.29 4.87 0.54
CA GLU A 104 -0.84 5.05 0.56
C GLU A 104 -0.29 4.58 1.92
N VAL A 105 0.86 3.90 1.91
CA VAL A 105 1.50 3.33 3.11
C VAL A 105 2.73 4.16 3.50
N GLN A 106 3.71 4.21 2.60
CA GLN A 106 5.03 4.77 2.87
C GLN A 106 5.67 5.25 1.57
N TYR A 107 6.21 6.47 1.58
CA TYR A 107 7.13 6.97 0.58
C TYR A 107 8.56 6.59 0.97
N ASN A 108 9.38 6.28 -0.01
CA ASN A 108 10.78 5.96 0.26
C ASN A 108 11.61 7.21 0.57
N VAL A 109 12.72 7.02 1.29
CA VAL A 109 13.80 8.01 1.35
C VAL A 109 14.56 8.02 0.01
N GLN A 110 14.96 9.20 -0.48
CA GLN A 110 15.93 9.30 -1.58
C GLN A 110 17.25 8.63 -1.22
N ALA A 111 17.74 7.73 -2.09
CA ALA A 111 18.95 6.96 -1.86
C ALA A 111 20.14 7.83 -1.41
N VAL A 112 20.82 7.35 -0.37
CA VAL A 112 22.15 7.83 0.02
C VAL A 112 23.10 6.65 -0.17
N TYR A 113 23.97 6.73 -1.17
CA TYR A 113 24.90 5.66 -1.56
C TYR A 113 24.23 4.29 -1.82
N GLY A 114 22.95 4.27 -2.21
CA GLY A 114 22.19 3.03 -2.43
C GLY A 114 21.90 2.23 -1.15
N ILE A 115 22.09 2.81 0.03
CA ILE A 115 21.86 2.13 1.30
C ILE A 115 20.35 2.03 1.55
N PRO A 116 19.79 0.83 1.76
CA PRO A 116 18.37 0.68 2.03
C PRO A 116 17.98 1.22 3.40
N LYS A 117 16.75 1.74 3.49
CA LYS A 117 16.16 2.22 4.73
C LYS A 117 15.05 1.27 5.17
N MET A 118 15.06 0.94 6.47
CA MET A 118 13.94 0.25 7.10
C MET A 118 12.84 1.26 7.46
N HIS A 119 11.63 0.98 6.98
CA HIS A 119 10.40 1.69 7.32
C HIS A 119 9.47 0.74 8.07
N GLN A 120 8.83 1.25 9.11
CA GLN A 120 7.79 0.54 9.83
C GLN A 120 6.56 1.45 9.96
N VAL A 121 5.44 0.97 9.43
CA VAL A 121 4.14 1.65 9.51
C VAL A 121 3.18 0.72 10.23
N VAL A 122 2.47 1.24 11.22
CA VAL A 122 1.44 0.50 11.95
C VAL A 122 0.15 1.30 11.85
N TRP A 123 -0.91 0.64 11.42
CA TRP A 123 -2.27 1.17 11.43
C TRP A 123 -3.07 0.39 12.46
N MET A 124 -3.72 1.09 13.38
CA MET A 124 -4.58 0.51 14.40
C MET A 124 -6.05 0.78 14.09
N LYS A 125 -6.93 -0.10 14.60
CA LYS A 125 -8.38 0.05 14.49
C LYS A 125 -8.88 1.36 15.15
N ASP A 126 -8.28 1.70 16.29
CA ASP A 126 -8.70 2.81 17.14
C ASP A 126 -7.79 4.04 17.01
N ASP A 127 -7.04 4.15 15.91
CA ASP A 127 -6.22 5.33 15.64
C ASP A 127 -7.09 6.59 15.54
N VAL A 128 -6.62 7.66 16.16
CA VAL A 128 -7.25 8.99 16.06
C VAL A 128 -6.64 9.72 14.87
N PHE A 129 -7.51 10.20 13.97
CA PHE A 129 -7.08 10.89 12.76
C PHE A 129 -7.39 12.39 12.86
N ASN A 130 -6.34 13.20 12.83
CA ASN A 130 -6.41 14.65 12.70
C ASN A 130 -5.22 15.16 11.87
N ASP A 131 -5.21 16.46 11.56
CA ASP A 131 -4.20 17.07 10.70
C ASP A 131 -2.79 17.00 11.28
N GLU A 132 -2.66 17.06 12.60
CA GLU A 132 -1.36 16.95 13.29
C GLU A 132 -0.77 15.55 13.14
N VAL A 133 -1.58 14.50 13.33
CA VAL A 133 -1.17 13.10 13.17
C VAL A 133 -0.80 12.80 11.72
N GLU A 134 -1.58 13.28 10.75
CA GLU A 134 -1.24 13.17 9.32
C GLU A 134 0.06 13.88 8.98
N THR A 135 0.26 15.10 9.49
CA THR A 135 1.48 15.87 9.26
C THR A 135 2.71 15.17 9.87
N ALA A 136 2.58 14.65 11.09
CA ALA A 136 3.62 13.89 11.76
C ALA A 136 3.98 12.61 10.99
N ALA A 137 2.99 11.88 10.47
CA ALA A 137 3.21 10.70 9.64
C ALA A 137 3.94 11.06 8.33
N ARG A 138 3.46 12.10 7.63
CA ARG A 138 4.05 12.59 6.37
C ARG A 138 5.50 13.03 6.51
N SER A 139 5.88 13.63 7.65
CA SER A 139 7.29 14.01 7.92
C SER A 139 8.25 12.82 7.88
N LYS A 140 7.72 11.59 8.08
CA LYS A 140 8.46 10.32 8.03
C LYS A 140 8.13 9.51 6.76
N GLY A 141 7.52 10.15 5.76
CA GLY A 141 7.06 9.51 4.52
C GLY A 141 5.85 8.58 4.70
N ALA A 142 5.37 8.36 5.91
CA ALA A 142 4.26 7.46 6.20
C ALA A 142 2.90 8.11 5.91
N ARG A 143 1.86 7.29 6.00
CA ARG A 143 0.45 7.70 6.02
C ARG A 143 -0.26 6.95 7.14
N THR A 144 -1.36 7.51 7.61
CA THR A 144 -2.08 6.98 8.78
C THR A 144 -2.95 5.78 8.45
N GLY A 145 -3.23 5.51 7.17
CA GLY A 145 -4.11 4.41 6.78
C GLY A 145 -5.56 4.61 7.22
N ARG A 146 -6.01 5.86 7.37
CA ARG A 146 -7.37 6.20 7.83
C ARG A 146 -8.44 5.32 7.19
N GLY A 147 -9.19 4.61 8.02
CA GLY A 147 -10.28 3.73 7.61
C GLY A 147 -9.87 2.36 7.06
N PHE A 148 -8.57 2.06 6.91
CA PHE A 148 -8.13 0.78 6.35
C PHE A 148 -8.48 -0.39 7.26
N VAL A 149 -8.06 -0.34 8.53
CA VAL A 149 -8.23 -1.45 9.48
C VAL A 149 -9.71 -1.70 9.79
N SER A 150 -10.52 -0.64 9.87
CA SER A 150 -11.96 -0.74 10.11
C SER A 150 -12.73 -1.33 8.92
N MET A 151 -12.15 -1.33 7.71
CA MET A 151 -12.75 -1.93 6.52
C MET A 151 -12.39 -3.40 6.30
N LEU A 152 -11.34 -3.90 6.97
CA LEU A 152 -10.95 -5.30 6.89
C LEU A 152 -11.98 -6.22 7.53
N ARG A 153 -12.21 -7.34 6.86
CA ARG A 153 -13.07 -8.43 7.31
C ARG A 153 -12.30 -9.74 7.31
N PRO A 154 -12.73 -10.73 8.10
CA PRO A 154 -12.29 -12.10 7.89
C PRO A 154 -12.56 -12.53 6.44
N GLY A 155 -11.66 -13.34 5.88
CA GLY A 155 -11.67 -13.71 4.46
C GLY A 155 -10.93 -12.74 3.54
N ASP A 156 -10.81 -11.45 3.92
CA ASP A 156 -10.07 -10.47 3.12
C ASP A 156 -8.57 -10.81 3.06
N ARG A 157 -7.90 -10.32 2.02
CA ARG A 157 -6.44 -10.32 1.89
C ARG A 157 -5.95 -8.88 1.81
N VAL A 158 -4.74 -8.65 2.30
CA VAL A 158 -4.05 -7.36 2.14
C VAL A 158 -3.03 -7.49 1.01
N ALA A 159 -3.15 -6.61 0.02
CA ALA A 159 -2.16 -6.46 -1.03
C ALA A 159 -1.26 -5.26 -0.75
N LEU A 160 0.03 -5.40 -1.04
CA LEU A 160 1.00 -4.32 -1.07
C LEU A 160 1.43 -4.09 -2.53
N VAL A 161 1.10 -2.90 -3.02
CA VAL A 161 1.42 -2.41 -4.37
C VAL A 161 2.63 -1.50 -4.29
N ILE A 162 3.54 -1.68 -5.24
CA ILE A 162 4.80 -0.94 -5.34
C ILE A 162 4.66 0.08 -6.45
N ARG A 163 5.01 1.33 -6.19
CA ARG A 163 4.87 2.43 -7.15
C ARG A 163 6.20 3.12 -7.43
N ALA A 164 6.34 3.55 -8.68
CA ALA A 164 7.31 4.53 -9.14
C ALA A 164 6.59 5.48 -10.12
N GLN A 165 6.78 6.78 -9.96
CA GLN A 165 6.00 7.79 -10.69
C GLN A 165 6.39 7.91 -12.16
N TYR A 166 7.69 7.88 -12.45
CA TYR A 166 8.22 8.19 -13.78
C TYR A 166 8.78 6.96 -14.48
N HIS A 167 8.67 6.94 -15.80
CA HIS A 167 9.25 5.91 -16.63
C HIS A 167 10.77 5.84 -16.41
N GLY A 168 11.29 4.63 -16.19
CA GLY A 168 12.70 4.41 -15.90
C GLY A 168 13.10 4.67 -14.44
N TRP A 169 12.23 5.27 -13.63
CA TRP A 169 12.45 5.44 -12.18
C TRP A 169 12.21 4.12 -11.45
N ARG A 170 13.07 3.79 -10.48
CA ARG A 170 13.04 2.48 -9.80
C ARG A 170 12.78 2.62 -8.31
N ASN A 171 11.90 1.76 -7.81
CA ASN A 171 11.72 1.51 -6.38
C ASN A 171 12.61 0.32 -6.00
N PHE A 172 13.68 0.55 -5.22
CA PHE A 172 14.59 -0.51 -4.80
C PHE A 172 14.07 -1.15 -3.53
N ILE A 173 13.75 -2.44 -3.59
CA ILE A 173 13.11 -3.19 -2.50
C ILE A 173 13.95 -4.41 -2.19
N TYR A 174 14.33 -4.54 -0.92
CA TYR A 174 15.16 -5.61 -0.39
C TYR A 174 14.35 -6.52 0.54
N GLY A 175 13.24 -6.03 1.08
CA GLY A 175 12.33 -6.82 1.90
C GLY A 175 11.00 -6.13 2.14
N ALA A 176 9.93 -6.92 2.23
CA ALA A 176 8.61 -6.46 2.62
C ALA A 176 7.93 -7.52 3.49
N LYS A 177 7.26 -7.09 4.55
CA LYS A 177 6.48 -7.94 5.45
C LYS A 177 5.19 -7.23 5.83
N ILE A 178 4.09 -7.98 5.84
CA ILE A 178 2.79 -7.54 6.35
C ILE A 178 2.42 -8.46 7.50
N GLU A 179 2.02 -7.86 8.62
CA GLU A 179 1.52 -8.57 9.80
C GLU A 179 0.14 -8.02 10.14
N ILE A 180 -0.83 -8.93 10.31
CA ILE A 180 -2.20 -8.60 10.66
C ILE A 180 -2.44 -9.11 12.07
N PHE A 181 -2.86 -8.22 12.96
CA PHE A 181 -3.14 -8.52 14.36
C PHE A 181 -4.65 -8.51 14.58
N HIS A 182 -5.13 -9.46 15.36
CA HIS A 182 -6.54 -9.62 15.67
C HIS A 182 -6.73 -9.96 17.14
N ALA A 183 -7.93 -9.70 17.65
CA ALA A 183 -8.33 -10.19 18.96
C ALA A 183 -8.36 -11.73 18.96
N VAL A 184 -8.14 -12.31 20.14
CA VAL A 184 -8.29 -13.75 20.41
C VAL A 184 -9.73 -14.02 20.82
#